data_AF-A0A2E6A676-F1
#
_entry.id   AF-A0A2E6A676-F1
#
_cell.length_a   1.000
_cell.length_b   1.000
_cell.length_c   1.000
_cell.angle_alpha   90.00
_cell.angle_beta   90.00
_cell.angle_gamma   90.00
#
_symmetry.space_group_name_H-M   'P 1'
#
loop_
_entity.id
_entity.type
_entity.pdbx_description
1 polymer ?
#
loop_
_entity_poly.entity_id
_entity_poly.type
_entity_poly.pdbx_seq_one_letter_code
_entity_poly.pdbx_strand_id
1 'polypeptide(L)'
;MPGELSKAGYQTHLVGKLHLSPPRKLYGFDSADWSDSPSPHPAYDDYERFLVESGVTTPGAGLAHGASVNGYTARPYHLDERFHFSSW
;
A
#
# COMPACT_ATOMS: atom_id res chain seq x y z
N MET A 1 14.77 -2.50 -16.51
CA MET A 1 13.61 -2.83 -15.63
C MET A 1 14.12 -3.68 -14.47
N PRO A 2 13.44 -3.73 -13.29
CA PRO A 2 13.97 -4.34 -12.07
C PRO A 2 14.51 -5.77 -12.25
N GLY A 3 13.88 -6.59 -13.09
CA GLY A 3 14.39 -7.95 -13.37
C GLY A 3 15.77 -7.98 -14.03
N GLU A 4 16.14 -6.98 -14.83
CA GLU A 4 17.48 -6.89 -15.42
C GLU A 4 18.53 -6.44 -14.39
N LEU A 5 18.12 -5.62 -13.40
CA LEU A 5 18.98 -5.24 -12.28
C LEU A 5 19.21 -6.44 -11.35
N SER A 6 18.17 -7.21 -11.07
CA SER A 6 18.26 -8.46 -10.30
C SER A 6 19.22 -9.46 -10.98
N LYS A 7 19.11 -9.66 -12.29
CA LYS A 7 20.08 -10.49 -13.07
C LYS A 7 21.51 -9.98 -13.02
N ALA A 8 21.70 -8.67 -12.87
CA ALA A 8 23.02 -8.05 -12.74
C ALA A 8 23.57 -8.06 -11.31
N GLY A 9 22.86 -8.68 -10.35
CA GLY A 9 23.30 -8.85 -8.96
C GLY A 9 22.80 -7.79 -7.98
N TYR A 10 21.85 -6.93 -8.36
CA TYR A 10 21.21 -5.97 -7.43
C TYR A 10 20.01 -6.61 -6.76
N GLN A 11 19.81 -6.35 -5.46
CA GLN A 11 18.53 -6.64 -4.82
C GLN A 11 17.53 -5.53 -5.16
N THR A 12 16.34 -5.90 -5.63
CA THR A 12 15.26 -4.98 -6.02
C THR A 12 14.02 -5.19 -5.16
N HIS A 13 13.51 -4.10 -4.58
CA HIS A 13 12.33 -4.13 -3.73
C HIS A 13 11.37 -3.01 -4.13
N LEU A 14 10.08 -3.31 -4.20
CA LEU A 14 9.02 -2.35 -4.46
C LEU A 14 8.38 -1.89 -3.15
N VAL A 15 8.23 -0.58 -2.96
CA VAL A 15 7.46 0.00 -1.85
C VAL A 15 6.36 0.89 -2.44
N GLY A 16 5.11 0.62 -2.08
CA GLY A 16 3.97 1.45 -2.47
C GLY A 16 3.20 0.92 -3.68
N LYS A 17 2.83 1.86 -4.56
CA LYS A 17 1.88 1.63 -5.65
C LYS A 17 2.53 1.09 -6.91
N LEU A 18 1.90 0.08 -7.51
CA LEU A 18 2.25 -0.49 -8.80
C LEU A 18 1.13 -0.36 -9.83
N HIS A 19 -0.13 -0.53 -9.41
CA HIS A 19 -1.33 -0.38 -10.25
C HIS A 19 -1.33 -1.26 -11.51
N LEU A 20 -0.88 -2.51 -11.38
CA LEU A 20 -0.81 -3.50 -12.46
C LEU A 20 -1.66 -4.75 -12.15
N SER A 21 -2.09 -5.45 -13.19
CA SER A 21 -2.87 -6.70 -13.10
C SER A 21 -2.10 -7.89 -13.71
N PRO A 22 -2.11 -9.09 -13.08
CA PRO A 22 -2.83 -9.43 -11.86
C PRO A 22 -2.19 -8.85 -10.58
N PRO A 23 -2.99 -8.61 -9.51
CA PRO A 23 -2.48 -8.13 -8.22
C PRO A 23 -1.37 -9.02 -7.67
N ARG A 24 -0.45 -8.43 -6.90
CA ARG A 24 0.69 -9.09 -6.23
C ARG A 24 1.72 -9.77 -7.14
N LYS A 25 1.60 -9.73 -8.46
CA LYS A 25 2.70 -10.13 -9.34
C LYS A 25 3.87 -9.16 -9.11
N LEU A 26 5.10 -9.67 -9.02
CA LEU A 26 6.27 -8.85 -8.68
C LEU A 26 6.89 -8.09 -9.87
N TYR A 27 6.48 -8.38 -11.11
CA TYR A 27 6.96 -7.70 -12.33
C TYR A 27 8.49 -7.49 -12.42
N GLY A 28 9.26 -8.44 -11.86
CA GLY A 28 10.72 -8.42 -11.88
C GLY A 28 11.38 -7.81 -10.64
N PHE A 29 10.63 -7.32 -9.66
CA PHE A 29 11.15 -7.07 -8.31
C PHE A 29 11.37 -8.40 -7.56
N ASP A 30 12.32 -8.41 -6.62
CA ASP A 30 12.60 -9.60 -5.80
C ASP A 30 11.64 -9.70 -4.60
N SER A 31 11.14 -8.57 -4.09
CA SER A 31 10.11 -8.49 -3.05
C SER A 31 9.32 -7.19 -3.14
N ALA A 32 8.21 -7.09 -2.38
CA ALA A 32 7.37 -5.90 -2.38
C ALA A 32 6.65 -5.69 -1.05
N ASP A 33 6.65 -4.45 -0.56
CA ASP A 33 5.69 -3.87 0.37
C ASP A 33 4.62 -3.16 -0.46
N TRP A 34 3.59 -3.93 -0.84
CA TRP A 34 2.62 -3.53 -1.85
C TRP A 34 1.46 -2.75 -1.24
N SER A 35 1.30 -1.50 -1.67
CA SER A 35 0.14 -0.67 -1.35
C SER A 35 -0.34 0.16 -2.55
N ASP A 36 -1.35 -0.34 -3.26
CA ASP A 36 -1.88 0.33 -4.44
C ASP A 36 -2.83 1.49 -4.10
N SER A 37 -3.51 1.36 -2.95
CA SER A 37 -4.49 2.32 -2.46
C SER A 37 -4.82 2.03 -0.98
N PRO A 38 -5.17 3.02 -0.15
CA PRO A 38 -5.73 2.78 1.19
C PRO A 38 -7.14 2.16 1.18
N SER A 39 -7.60 1.67 0.02
CA SER A 39 -8.91 1.07 -0.17
C SER A 39 -8.88 -0.42 0.20
N PRO A 40 -9.92 -0.93 0.86
CA PRO A 40 -10.05 -2.37 1.08
C PRO A 40 -10.12 -3.07 -0.27
N HIS A 41 -9.11 -3.88 -0.59
CA HIS A 41 -9.04 -4.65 -1.83
C HIS A 41 -9.05 -6.15 -1.49
N PRO A 42 -9.84 -6.99 -2.19
CA PRO A 42 -10.02 -8.40 -1.86
C PRO A 42 -8.73 -9.24 -1.90
N ALA A 43 -7.71 -8.76 -2.61
CA ALA A 43 -6.34 -9.22 -2.43
C ALA A 43 -5.68 -8.27 -1.42
N TYR A 44 -5.65 -8.64 -0.14
CA TYR A 44 -5.18 -7.82 0.98
C TYR A 44 -3.95 -6.99 0.61
N ASP A 45 -4.16 -5.68 0.54
CA ASP A 45 -3.14 -4.65 0.43
C ASP A 45 -2.30 -4.67 1.73
N ASP A 46 -0.99 -4.48 1.62
CA ASP A 46 -0.10 -4.64 2.77
C ASP A 46 -0.36 -3.54 3.83
N TYR A 47 -0.85 -2.38 3.41
CA TYR A 47 -1.29 -1.31 4.31
C TYR A 47 -2.54 -1.70 5.12
N GLU A 48 -3.52 -2.35 4.49
CA GLU A 48 -4.72 -2.80 5.20
C GLU A 48 -4.38 -3.88 6.24
N ARG A 49 -3.44 -4.78 5.91
CA ARG A 49 -2.92 -5.75 6.85
C ARG A 49 -2.22 -5.07 8.04
N PHE A 50 -1.36 -4.08 7.78
CA PHE A 50 -0.70 -3.31 8.83
C PHE A 50 -1.70 -2.66 9.80
N LEU A 51 -2.79 -2.06 9.29
CA LEU A 51 -3.85 -1.47 10.13
C LEU A 51 -4.49 -2.53 11.05
N VAL A 52 -4.87 -3.68 10.49
CA VAL A 52 -5.51 -4.77 11.23
C VAL A 52 -4.58 -5.34 12.30
N GLU A 53 -3.31 -5.59 11.96
CA GLU A 53 -2.29 -6.09 12.89
C GLU A 53 -1.99 -5.08 14.02
N SER A 54 -2.16 -3.79 13.74
CA SER A 54 -2.00 -2.71 14.71
C SER A 54 -3.25 -2.42 15.56
N GLY A 55 -4.31 -3.23 15.41
CA GLY A 55 -5.56 -3.12 16.17
C GLY A 55 -6.62 -2.21 15.55
N VAL A 56 -6.38 -1.64 14.37
CA VAL A 56 -7.36 -0.84 13.60
C VAL A 56 -8.13 -1.79 12.68
N THR A 57 -9.19 -2.40 13.23
CA THR A 57 -9.95 -3.46 12.56
C THR A 57 -11.20 -2.98 11.84
N THR A 58 -11.49 -1.67 11.85
CA THR A 58 -12.61 -1.11 11.09
C THR A 58 -12.37 -1.32 9.59
N PRO A 59 -13.27 -1.99 8.86
CA PRO A 59 -13.11 -2.21 7.43
C PRO A 59 -12.94 -0.89 6.68
N GLY A 60 -11.92 -0.80 5.83
CA GLY A 60 -11.62 0.43 5.08
C GLY A 60 -11.27 1.63 5.97
N ALA A 61 -10.71 1.40 7.17
CA ALA A 61 -10.26 2.46 8.08
C ALA A 61 -9.37 3.50 7.39
N GLY A 62 -8.57 3.10 6.39
CA GLY A 62 -7.74 4.00 5.58
C GLY A 62 -8.51 5.15 4.92
N LEU A 63 -9.82 4.98 4.66
CA LEU A 63 -10.68 5.88 3.90
C LEU A 63 -11.97 6.27 4.63
N ALA A 64 -12.09 5.99 5.92
CA ALA A 64 -13.33 6.24 6.66
C ALA A 64 -13.66 7.74 6.86
N HIS A 65 -12.77 8.65 6.44
CA HIS A 65 -12.99 10.10 6.44
C HIS A 65 -13.93 10.61 5.32
N GLY A 66 -14.35 9.75 4.39
CA GLY A 66 -15.35 10.09 3.37
C GLY A 66 -14.84 10.96 2.20
N ALA A 67 -13.53 11.18 2.10
CA ALA A 67 -12.93 11.81 0.91
C ALA A 67 -12.42 10.71 -0.04
N SER A 68 -12.33 11.02 -1.34
CA SER A 68 -11.84 10.04 -2.31
C SER A 68 -10.34 9.79 -2.14
N VAL A 69 -9.87 8.62 -2.58
CA VAL A 69 -8.44 8.21 -2.52
C VAL A 69 -7.47 9.22 -3.14
N ASN A 70 -7.95 10.00 -4.13
CA ASN A 70 -7.18 11.04 -4.82
C ASN A 70 -7.66 12.45 -4.47
N GLY A 71 -8.62 12.58 -3.56
CA GLY A 71 -9.36 13.81 -3.27
C GLY A 71 -9.18 14.26 -1.82
N TYR A 72 -7.97 14.13 -1.29
CA TYR A 72 -7.62 14.70 0.01
C TYR A 72 -7.76 16.24 -0.06
N THR A 73 -8.94 16.73 0.31
CA THR A 73 -9.36 18.13 0.19
C THR A 73 -8.93 19.01 1.37
N ALA A 74 -7.84 18.66 2.06
CA ALA A 74 -7.25 19.35 3.20
C ALA A 74 -7.80 19.03 4.61
N ARG A 75 -8.45 17.87 4.83
CA ARG A 75 -8.60 17.35 6.20
C ARG A 75 -7.30 16.65 6.65
N PRO A 76 -6.88 16.82 7.91
CA PRO A 76 -5.87 15.94 8.50
C PRO A 76 -6.32 14.49 8.36
N TYR A 77 -5.34 13.60 8.21
CA TYR A 77 -5.61 12.17 8.23
C TYR A 77 -6.28 11.81 9.55
N HIS A 78 -7.44 11.14 9.46
CA HIS A 78 -8.36 10.96 10.59
C HIS A 78 -7.94 9.90 11.61
N LEU A 79 -6.94 9.07 11.29
CA LEU A 79 -6.34 8.16 12.26
C LEU A 79 -5.12 8.83 12.91
N ASP A 80 -4.55 8.19 13.92
CA ASP A 80 -3.24 8.56 14.46
C ASP A 80 -2.22 8.68 13.31
N GLU A 81 -1.32 9.66 13.39
CA GLU A 81 -0.31 9.93 12.36
C GLU A 81 0.51 8.68 12.03
N ARG A 82 0.78 7.81 13.00
CA ARG A 82 1.50 6.53 12.77
C ARG A 82 0.79 5.60 11.78
N PHE A 83 -0.49 5.83 11.51
CA PHE A 83 -1.31 5.06 10.58
C PHE A 83 -1.47 5.72 9.23
N HIS A 84 -0.80 6.86 8.98
CA HIS A 84 -0.84 7.51 7.68
C HIS A 84 -0.32 6.56 6.59
N PHE A 85 -0.95 6.61 5.41
CA PHE A 85 -0.60 5.75 4.27
C PHE A 85 0.84 5.89 3.75
N SER A 86 1.56 6.91 4.22
CA SER A 86 2.96 7.17 3.87
C SER A 86 3.95 6.91 5.01
N SER A 87 3.49 6.42 6.17
CA SER A 87 4.31 6.26 7.38
C SER A 87 4.11 4.92 8.10
N TRP A 88 3.57 3.93 7.39
CA TRP A 88 3.33 2.58 7.91
C TRP A 88 4.55 1.68 7.71
#